data_AF-A0A661IZH6-F1
#
_entry.id   AF-A0A661IZH6-F1
#
_cell.length_a   1.000
_cell.length_b   1.000
_cell.length_c   1.000
_cell.angle_alpha   90.00
_cell.angle_beta   90.00
_cell.angle_gamma   90.00
#
_symmetry.space_group_name_H-M   'P 1'
#
loop_
_entity.id
_entity.type
_entity.pdbx_description
1 polymer ?
#
loop_
_entity_poly.entity_id
_entity_poly.type
_entity_poly.pdbx_seq_one_letter_code
_entity_poly.pdbx_strand_id
1 'polypeptide(L)'
;MCRELRLALGVAAPTPLRTKEAEKVALGQRLSSALLSEVGFRASEEARPRDTWRGAAWYRREMIRVLPKRLALMCLKRILWRFKG
;
A
#
# COMPACT_ATOMS: atom_id res chain seq x y z
N MET A 1 -14.25 6.37 -9.18
CA MET A 1 -13.99 4.99 -8.71
C MET A 1 -12.56 4.59 -9.06
N CYS A 2 -11.94 3.72 -8.27
CA CYS A 2 -10.63 3.14 -8.59
C CYS A 2 -10.80 2.08 -9.68
N ARG A 3 -10.27 2.35 -10.88
CA ARG A 3 -10.25 1.37 -11.99
C ARG A 3 -9.12 0.36 -11.82
N GLU A 4 -7.98 0.84 -11.34
CA GLU A 4 -6.79 0.03 -11.16
C GLU A 4 -5.97 0.56 -9.98
N LEU A 5 -5.44 -0.37 -9.19
CA LEU A 5 -4.46 -0.12 -8.15
C LEU A 5 -3.38 -1.19 -8.29
N ARG A 6 -2.12 -0.77 -8.32
CA ARG A 6 -0.96 -1.66 -8.28
C ARG A 6 -0.08 -1.27 -7.10
N LEU A 7 0.21 -2.22 -6.22
CA LEU A 7 0.99 -2.00 -5.01
C LEU A 7 2.08 -3.07 -4.90
N ALA A 8 3.32 -2.62 -4.80
CA ALA A 8 4.49 -3.47 -4.62
C ALA A 8 5.31 -2.99 -3.42
N LEU A 9 5.84 -3.94 -2.66
CA LEU A 9 6.63 -3.72 -1.47
C LEU A 9 8.08 -4.15 -1.74
N GLY A 10 9.01 -3.21 -1.59
CA GLY A 10 10.45 -3.48 -1.59
C GLY A 10 10.91 -3.85 -0.17
N VAL A 11 11.79 -4.85 -0.04
CA VAL A 11 12.42 -5.26 1.24
C VAL A 11 11.41 -5.77 2.29
N ALA A 12 10.19 -6.11 1.87
CA ALA A 12 9.12 -6.63 2.73
C ALA A 12 8.89 -8.15 2.60
N ALA A 13 9.74 -8.83 1.83
CA ALA A 13 9.77 -10.27 1.58
C ALA A 13 11.15 -10.64 0.98
N PRO A 14 11.49 -11.95 0.82
CA PRO A 14 12.75 -12.37 0.19
C PRO A 14 12.97 -11.83 -1.23
N THR A 15 11.89 -11.61 -1.98
CA THR A 15 11.85 -10.97 -3.29
C THR A 15 10.82 -9.82 -3.28
N PRO A 16 10.87 -8.86 -4.23
CA PRO A 16 9.84 -7.84 -4.34
C PRO A 16 8.44 -8.46 -4.39
N LEU A 17 7.56 -8.00 -3.50
CA LEU A 17 6.23 -8.57 -3.32
C LEU A 17 5.18 -7.64 -3.89
N ARG A 18 4.35 -8.14 -4.80
CA ARG A 18 3.11 -7.46 -5.20
C ARG A 18 1.96 -7.93 -4.30
N THR A 19 1.27 -6.99 -3.65
CA THR A 19 0.22 -7.27 -2.66
C THR A 19 -1.14 -7.31 -3.35
N LYS A 20 -1.48 -8.45 -3.95
CA LYS A 20 -2.68 -8.59 -4.80
C LYS A 20 -3.97 -8.53 -4.00
N GLU A 21 -3.97 -9.02 -2.76
CA GLU A 21 -5.17 -8.97 -1.92
C GLU A 21 -5.46 -7.53 -1.46
N ALA A 22 -4.41 -6.77 -1.12
CA ALA A 22 -4.52 -5.35 -0.86
C ALA A 22 -5.03 -4.54 -2.07
N GLU A 23 -4.59 -4.89 -3.28
CA GLU A 23 -5.06 -4.25 -4.51
C GLU A 23 -6.58 -4.45 -4.70
N LYS A 24 -7.07 -5.69 -4.53
CA LYS A 24 -8.49 -6.05 -4.70
C LYS A 24 -9.45 -5.24 -3.83
N VAL A 25 -9.03 -4.88 -2.63
CA VAL A 25 -9.83 -4.08 -1.67
C VAL A 25 -10.31 -2.77 -2.29
N ALA A 26 -9.48 -2.13 -3.10
CA ALA A 26 -9.79 -0.82 -3.66
C ALA A 26 -10.48 -0.88 -5.03
N LEU A 27 -10.36 -1.99 -5.76
CA LEU A 27 -10.87 -2.10 -7.13
C LEU A 27 -12.40 -1.92 -7.16
N GLY A 28 -12.87 -1.07 -8.09
CA GLY A 28 -14.30 -0.75 -8.24
C GLY A 28 -14.86 0.17 -7.15
N GLN A 29 -14.12 0.44 -6.07
CA GLN A 29 -14.59 1.24 -4.94
C GLN A 29 -14.31 2.74 -5.13
N ARG A 30 -15.02 3.59 -4.37
CA ARG A 30 -14.68 5.01 -4.22
C ARG A 30 -13.54 5.14 -3.21
N LEU A 31 -12.42 5.71 -3.64
CA LEU A 31 -11.25 5.89 -2.77
C LEU A 31 -11.57 6.85 -1.63
N SER A 32 -11.36 6.38 -0.41
CA SER A 32 -11.54 7.13 0.84
C SER A 32 -10.35 6.92 1.77
N SER A 33 -10.18 7.80 2.76
CA SER A 33 -9.12 7.67 3.76
C SER A 33 -9.22 6.33 4.52
N ALA A 34 -10.43 5.88 4.83
CA ALA A 34 -10.69 4.61 5.50
C ALA A 34 -10.32 3.42 4.59
N LEU A 35 -10.80 3.42 3.34
CA LEU A 35 -10.49 2.36 2.38
C LEU A 35 -8.99 2.22 2.12
N LEU A 36 -8.27 3.34 1.99
CA LEU A 36 -6.82 3.34 1.82
C LEU A 36 -6.08 2.85 3.08
N SER A 37 -6.69 2.99 4.26
CA SER A 37 -6.13 2.41 5.49
C SER A 37 -6.30 0.89 5.51
N GLU A 38 -7.43 0.37 5.02
CA GLU A 38 -7.65 -1.07 4.84
C GLU A 38 -6.70 -1.68 3.81
N VAL A 39 -6.44 -0.99 2.69
CA VAL A 39 -5.41 -1.38 1.70
C VAL A 39 -4.05 -1.54 2.39
N GLY A 40 -3.67 -0.58 3.24
CA GLY A 40 -2.42 -0.67 3.99
C GLY A 40 -2.37 -1.85 4.96
N PHE A 41 -3.46 -2.07 5.71
CA PHE A 41 -3.60 -3.22 6.59
C PHE A 41 -3.45 -4.56 5.85
N ARG A 42 -4.16 -4.74 4.73
CA ARG A 42 -4.07 -5.94 3.90
C ARG A 42 -2.68 -6.15 3.29
N ALA A 43 -2.01 -5.06 2.88
CA ALA A 43 -0.63 -5.14 2.41
C ALA A 43 0.34 -5.61 3.51
N SER A 44 0.08 -5.24 4.77
CA SER A 44 0.89 -5.66 5.91
C SER A 44 0.71 -7.14 6.28
N GLU A 45 -0.50 -7.68 6.06
CA GLU A 45 -0.81 -9.10 6.23
C GLU A 45 -0.11 -9.97 5.17
N GLU A 46 -0.05 -9.48 3.91
CA GLU A 46 0.65 -10.18 2.82
C GLU A 46 2.19 -10.16 2.99
N ALA A 47 2.72 -9.19 3.73
CA ALA A 47 4.15 -8.98 3.89
C ALA A 47 4.83 -10.07 4.75
N ARG A 48 6.06 -10.43 4.36
CA ARG A 48 6.91 -11.43 5.02
C ARG A 48 8.26 -10.82 5.45
N PRO A 49 8.28 -9.71 6.22
CA PRO A 49 9.52 -9.12 6.69
C PRO A 49 10.22 -10.06 7.68
N ARG A 50 11.55 -9.97 7.72
CA ARG A 50 12.40 -10.65 8.70
C ARG A 50 13.14 -9.63 9.57
N ASP A 51 13.56 -10.06 10.74
CA ASP A 51 14.46 -9.26 11.58
C ASP A 51 15.82 -9.10 10.90
N THR A 52 16.37 -7.90 10.99
CA THR A 52 17.76 -7.61 10.60
C THR A 52 18.37 -6.58 11.55
N TRP A 53 19.68 -6.37 11.44
CA TRP A 53 20.38 -5.30 12.16
C TRP A 53 19.81 -3.89 11.90
N ARG A 54 19.10 -3.69 10.78
CA ARG A 54 18.45 -2.42 10.41
C ARG A 54 17.04 -2.26 10.99
N GLY A 55 16.55 -3.25 11.74
CA GLY A 55 15.25 -3.18 12.41
C GLY A 55 14.45 -4.47 12.37
N ALA A 56 13.51 -4.58 13.31
CA ALA A 56 12.70 -5.76 13.54
C ALA A 56 11.57 -5.94 12.49
N ALA A 57 11.14 -7.18 12.28
CA ALA A 57 10.08 -7.58 11.37
C ALA A 57 8.74 -6.94 11.73
N TRP A 58 8.40 -6.91 13.03
CA TRP A 58 7.16 -6.32 13.53
C TRP A 58 7.07 -4.83 13.16
N TYR A 59 8.17 -4.09 13.33
CA TYR A 59 8.20 -2.65 13.02
C TYR A 59 8.04 -2.39 11.53
N ARG A 60 8.67 -3.21 10.68
CA ARG A 60 8.47 -3.14 9.23
C ARG A 60 7.02 -3.41 8.84
N ARG A 61 6.36 -4.37 9.48
CA ARG A 61 4.95 -4.66 9.25
C ARG A 61 4.06 -3.46 9.61
N GLU A 62 4.32 -2.80 10.73
CA GLU A 62 3.62 -1.55 11.10
C GLU A 62 3.87 -0.42 10.09
N MET A 63 5.10 -0.29 9.59
CA MET A 63 5.39 0.66 8.50
C MET A 63 4.62 0.34 7.23
N ILE A 64 4.56 -0.93 6.83
CA ILE A 64 3.79 -1.38 5.66
C ILE A 64 2.29 -1.14 5.86
N ARG A 65 1.77 -1.17 7.09
CA ARG A 65 0.37 -0.82 7.37
C ARG A 65 0.06 0.64 7.07
N VAL A 66 1.02 1.55 7.26
CA VAL A 66 0.81 3.01 7.17
C VAL A 66 1.19 3.60 5.81
N LEU A 67 2.30 3.15 5.23
CA LEU A 67 2.89 3.76 4.03
C LEU A 67 2.02 3.68 2.75
N PRO A 68 1.30 2.58 2.45
CA PRO A 68 0.47 2.47 1.26
C PRO A 68 -0.60 3.56 1.17
N LYS A 69 -1.24 3.91 2.29
CA LYS A 69 -2.19 5.03 2.35
C LYS A 69 -1.53 6.34 1.95
N ARG A 70 -0.36 6.66 2.52
CA ARG A 70 0.37 7.89 2.24
C ARG A 70 0.75 7.96 0.75
N LEU A 71 1.26 6.86 0.21
CA LEU A 71 1.60 6.73 -1.21
C LEU A 71 0.38 6.92 -2.11
N ALA A 72 -0.72 6.24 -1.82
CA ALA A 72 -1.95 6.34 -2.61
C ALA A 72 -2.51 7.77 -2.64
N LEU A 73 -2.47 8.50 -1.51
CA LEU A 73 -2.87 9.91 -1.47
C LEU A 73 -1.96 10.79 -2.35
N MET A 74 -0.65 10.53 -2.39
CA MET A 74 0.26 11.23 -3.30
C MET A 74 -0.06 10.94 -4.78
N CYS A 75 -0.34 9.68 -5.12
CA CYS A 75 -0.76 9.32 -6.47
C CYS A 75 -2.07 10.00 -6.87
N LEU A 76 -3.05 10.07 -5.95
CA LEU A 76 -4.32 10.76 -6.20
C LEU A 76 -4.12 12.24 -6.45
N LYS A 77 -3.27 12.91 -5.67
CA LYS A 77 -2.91 14.32 -5.91
C LYS A 77 -2.36 14.52 -7.32
N ARG A 78 -1.46 13.64 -7.78
CA ARG A 78 -0.88 13.71 -9.14
C ARG A 78 -1.90 13.46 -10.24
N ILE A 79 -2.78 12.49 -10.05
CA ILE A 79 -3.86 12.18 -11.01
C ILE A 79 -4.80 13.39 -11.12
N LEU A 80 -5.27 13.93 -9.99
CA LEU A 80 -6.20 15.06 -9.98
C LEU A 80 -5.57 16.36 -10.50
N TRP A 81 -4.28 16.56 -10.25
CA TRP A 81 -3.56 17.73 -10.78
C TRP A 81 -3.55 17.76 -12.31
N ARG A 82 -3.42 16.59 -12.97
CA ARG A 82 -3.49 16.46 -14.44
C ARG A 82 -4.83 16.85 -15.06
N PHE A 83 -5.90 16.96 -14.26
CA PHE A 83 -7.24 17.34 -14.75
C PHE A 83 -7.62 18.78 -14.41
N LYS A 84 -6.74 19.55 -13.75
CA LYS A 84 -6.96 20.97 -13.42
C LYS A 84 -6.23 21.93 -14.37
N GLY A 85 -5.61 21.42 -15.43
CA GLY A 85 -4.97 22.19 -16.51
C GLY A 85 -5.82 22.21 -17.75
#